data_AF-A0A9D0YTL6-F1
#
_entry.id   AF-A0A9D0YTL6-F1
#
_cell.length_a   1.000
_cell.length_b   1.000
_cell.length_c   1.000
_cell.angle_alpha   90.00
_cell.angle_beta   90.00
_cell.angle_gamma   90.00
#
_symmetry.space_group_name_H-M   'P 1'
#
loop_
_entity.id
_entity.type
_entity.pdbx_description
1 polymer ?
#
loop_
_entity_poly.entity_id
_entity_poly.type
_entity_poly.pdbx_seq_one_letter_code
_entity_poly.pdbx_strand_id
1 'polypeptide(L)'
;MSFVLPEYHAPDFTQPMFQNAPSVTFHPAPRDGVAPEGYHATSIFPEYFKVNEDWLLAEESRMDCVAVLRDGKIAVVEFRNLKEGEPVVVGRTEDASEGIYIYADGFETEKGEQETFSFRQGRSRETAYSMDYDSIYELLRHEKDHGRILWVMGPACAFDHDARDAFAALVRGGYVHGLLAGNALATHDLEAGYLRTALGQDIYTQKSMPNGHYHHIDTINAVRLAGSTAAFIHSGKVKDGIIYECVNHNVPFVLVGSVRDDGPLPEVYGNVYEGQDAMRALVRNATTVICMASTLHTVATGNMTPSYRVVNGVVRPVYFYSVDISEFAVNKLRDRGSLSVRTIVTNVQDFVVNVRKGVL
;
A
#
# COMPACT_ATOMS: atom_id res chain seq x y z
N MET A 1 -13.93 13.61 17.18
CA MET A 1 -13.63 13.08 18.54
C MET A 1 -12.14 12.76 18.56
N SER A 2 -11.50 12.46 19.69
CA SER A 2 -10.12 11.94 19.60
C SER A 2 -10.16 10.56 18.93
N PHE A 3 -9.34 10.34 17.89
CA PHE A 3 -9.21 9.04 17.25
C PHE A 3 -8.88 7.95 18.28
N VAL A 4 -9.58 6.82 18.22
CA VAL A 4 -9.32 5.64 19.06
C VAL A 4 -8.99 4.47 18.13
N LEU A 5 -7.82 3.88 18.33
CA LEU A 5 -7.40 2.69 17.59
C LEU A 5 -8.26 1.49 18.05
N PRO A 6 -8.86 0.72 17.11
CA PRO A 6 -9.58 -0.50 17.47
C PRO A 6 -8.68 -1.48 18.20
N GLU A 7 -9.18 -2.02 19.32
CA GLU A 7 -8.52 -3.09 20.05
C GLU A 7 -8.67 -4.40 19.29
N TYR A 8 -7.64 -5.23 19.32
CA TYR A 8 -7.68 -6.57 18.73
C TYR A 8 -8.14 -7.59 19.78
N HIS A 9 -9.24 -8.27 19.51
CA HIS A 9 -9.77 -9.33 20.36
C HIS A 9 -9.32 -10.68 19.82
N ALA A 10 -8.20 -11.21 20.32
CA ALA A 10 -7.67 -12.50 19.84
C ALA A 10 -8.67 -13.67 20.07
N PRO A 11 -8.63 -14.73 19.24
CA PRO A 11 -9.42 -15.92 19.49
C PRO A 11 -9.13 -16.50 20.87
N ASP A 12 -10.19 -16.93 21.57
CA ASP A 12 -10.03 -17.64 22.84
C ASP A 12 -9.61 -19.09 22.58
N PHE A 13 -8.29 -19.29 22.52
CA PHE A 13 -7.70 -20.61 22.28
C PHE A 13 -7.95 -21.62 23.41
N THR A 14 -8.56 -21.23 24.53
CA THR A 14 -8.97 -22.18 25.59
C THR A 14 -10.22 -22.98 25.22
N GLN A 15 -10.95 -22.55 24.17
CA GLN A 15 -12.16 -23.25 23.75
C GLN A 15 -11.84 -24.66 23.21
N PRO A 16 -12.75 -25.65 23.42
CA PRO A 16 -12.52 -27.03 23.01
C PRO A 16 -12.19 -27.21 21.53
N MET A 17 -12.73 -26.37 20.64
CA MET A 17 -12.44 -26.46 19.20
C MET A 17 -10.95 -26.22 18.89
N PHE A 18 -10.29 -25.31 19.60
CA PHE A 18 -8.87 -24.99 19.42
C PHE A 18 -7.95 -25.93 20.20
N GLN A 19 -8.37 -26.36 21.39
CA GLN A 19 -7.62 -27.32 22.21
C GLN A 19 -7.57 -28.70 21.54
N ASN A 20 -8.69 -29.17 21.00
CA ASN A 20 -8.78 -30.48 20.34
C ASN A 20 -8.34 -30.46 18.87
N ALA A 21 -8.09 -29.29 18.29
CA ALA A 21 -7.55 -29.19 16.94
C ALA A 21 -6.17 -29.88 16.86
N PRO A 22 -5.85 -30.55 15.75
CA PRO A 22 -4.53 -31.11 15.53
C PRO A 22 -3.50 -29.98 15.30
N SER A 23 -2.22 -30.30 15.47
CA SER A 23 -1.17 -29.45 14.91
C SER A 23 -1.23 -29.47 13.38
N VAL A 24 -0.81 -28.36 12.75
CA VAL A 24 -0.66 -28.30 11.29
C VAL A 24 0.33 -29.33 10.79
N THR A 25 0.08 -29.84 9.59
CA THR A 25 0.99 -30.75 8.91
C THR A 25 1.96 -29.96 8.04
N PHE A 26 3.23 -30.36 8.04
CA PHE A 26 4.26 -29.78 7.18
C PHE A 26 4.74 -30.78 6.13
N HIS A 27 4.90 -30.31 4.90
CA HIS A 27 5.60 -31.05 3.85
C HIS A 27 6.78 -30.23 3.32
N PRO A 28 7.91 -30.88 2.99
CA PRO A 28 9.04 -30.19 2.38
C PRO A 28 8.64 -29.66 1.01
N ALA A 29 9.02 -28.43 0.71
CA ALA A 29 8.94 -27.86 -0.63
C ALA A 29 9.71 -28.77 -1.62
N PRO A 30 9.07 -29.29 -2.68
CA PRO A 30 9.71 -30.26 -3.57
C PRO A 30 10.92 -29.72 -4.34
N ARG A 31 10.92 -28.41 -4.64
CA ARG A 31 11.97 -27.67 -5.36
C ARG A 31 11.87 -26.18 -5.02
N ASP A 32 12.94 -25.44 -5.30
CA ASP A 32 12.90 -23.97 -5.32
C ASP A 32 11.71 -23.47 -6.17
N GLY A 33 10.91 -22.58 -5.60
CA GLY A 33 9.75 -22.01 -6.29
C GLY A 33 8.45 -22.83 -6.21
N VAL A 34 8.47 -24.04 -5.64
CA VAL A 34 7.37 -25.01 -5.75
C VAL A 34 6.87 -25.43 -4.37
N ALA A 35 5.60 -25.15 -4.09
CA ALA A 35 4.93 -25.63 -2.87
C ALA A 35 4.47 -27.09 -3.03
N PRO A 36 4.41 -27.88 -1.95
CA PRO A 36 3.88 -29.25 -1.99
C PRO A 36 2.39 -29.27 -2.32
N GLU A 37 1.88 -30.41 -2.81
CA GLU A 37 0.43 -30.59 -3.00
C GLU A 37 -0.32 -30.36 -1.68
N GLY A 38 -1.49 -29.73 -1.75
CA GLY A 38 -2.28 -29.42 -0.55
C GLY A 38 -1.78 -28.25 0.29
N TYR A 39 -0.78 -27.47 -0.16
CA TYR A 39 -0.32 -26.27 0.55
C TYR A 39 -1.46 -25.32 0.93
N HIS A 40 -1.33 -24.65 2.08
CA HIS A 40 -2.23 -23.55 2.47
C HIS A 40 -1.82 -22.25 1.78
N ALA A 41 -2.78 -21.55 1.16
CA ALA A 41 -2.57 -20.26 0.52
C ALA A 41 -3.05 -19.14 1.45
N THR A 42 -2.17 -18.22 1.81
CA THR A 42 -2.51 -17.18 2.78
C THR A 42 -3.43 -16.10 2.20
N SER A 43 -4.25 -15.53 3.07
CA SER A 43 -5.19 -14.42 2.84
C SER A 43 -4.60 -13.08 3.32
N ILE A 44 -5.44 -12.07 3.47
CA ILE A 44 -5.07 -10.78 4.08
C ILE A 44 -5.29 -10.72 5.60
N PHE A 45 -6.05 -11.66 6.16
CA PHE A 45 -6.49 -11.61 7.55
C PHE A 45 -5.42 -12.17 8.51
N PRO A 46 -5.56 -11.95 9.83
CA PRO A 46 -4.85 -12.73 10.83
C PRO A 46 -5.08 -14.23 10.62
N GLU A 47 -3.97 -14.97 10.51
CA GLU A 47 -4.00 -16.43 10.38
C GLU A 47 -3.15 -17.05 11.47
N TYR A 48 -3.74 -18.03 12.13
CA TYR A 48 -3.12 -18.78 13.21
C TYR A 48 -2.87 -20.21 12.79
N PHE A 49 -1.73 -20.74 13.20
CA PHE A 49 -1.29 -22.09 12.89
C PHE A 49 -0.94 -22.81 14.18
N LYS A 50 -1.61 -23.91 14.47
CA LYS A 50 -1.31 -24.73 15.65
C LYS A 50 -0.04 -25.53 15.39
N VAL A 51 1.07 -25.15 16.03
CA VAL A 51 2.34 -25.86 15.92
C VAL A 51 2.64 -26.49 17.27
N ASN A 52 2.66 -27.83 17.30
CA ASN A 52 2.57 -28.60 18.54
C ASN A 52 1.27 -28.25 19.28
N GLU A 53 1.33 -27.62 20.45
CA GLU A 53 0.16 -27.20 21.22
C GLU A 53 -0.13 -25.70 21.16
N ASP A 54 0.77 -24.91 20.56
CA ASP A 54 0.68 -23.46 20.54
C ASP A 54 0.09 -22.94 19.23
N TRP A 55 -0.84 -21.98 19.33
CA TRP A 55 -1.38 -21.26 18.18
C TRP A 55 -0.51 -20.05 17.85
N LEU A 56 0.23 -20.15 16.75
CA LEU A 56 1.16 -19.12 16.30
C LEU A 56 0.51 -18.22 15.25
N LEU A 57 0.52 -16.90 15.49
CA LEU A 57 0.10 -15.89 14.52
C LEU A 57 1.17 -15.69 13.45
N ALA A 58 0.77 -15.59 12.18
CA ALA A 58 1.63 -15.15 11.09
C ALA A 58 1.91 -13.63 11.13
N GLU A 59 2.72 -13.16 12.09
CA GLU A 59 2.96 -11.73 12.40
C GLU A 59 3.21 -10.82 11.18
N GLU A 60 3.88 -11.35 10.14
CA GLU A 60 3.97 -10.72 8.83
C GLU A 60 3.18 -11.53 7.79
N SER A 61 2.05 -10.96 7.32
CA SER A 61 1.20 -11.60 6.32
C SER A 61 1.22 -10.89 4.95
N ARG A 62 0.80 -11.63 3.94
CA ARG A 62 0.65 -11.26 2.53
C ARG A 62 -0.29 -12.30 1.88
N MET A 63 -1.23 -11.87 1.05
CA MET A 63 -2.08 -12.81 0.30
C MET A 63 -1.29 -13.55 -0.80
N ASP A 64 -1.83 -14.68 -1.27
CA ASP A 64 -1.27 -15.48 -2.37
C ASP A 64 0.17 -15.96 -2.10
N CYS A 65 0.46 -16.30 -0.84
CA CYS A 65 1.75 -16.83 -0.38
C CYS A 65 1.55 -18.16 0.34
N VAL A 66 2.66 -18.78 0.78
CA VAL A 66 2.63 -19.99 1.59
C VAL A 66 3.18 -19.72 2.99
N ALA A 67 2.61 -20.40 3.99
CA ALA A 67 3.13 -20.39 5.36
C ALA A 67 4.22 -21.46 5.52
N VAL A 68 5.38 -21.05 6.02
CA VAL A 68 6.51 -21.94 6.32
C VAL A 68 6.97 -21.78 7.75
N LEU A 69 7.45 -22.85 8.38
CA LEU A 69 8.03 -22.76 9.73
C LEU A 69 9.53 -22.41 9.64
N ARG A 70 9.90 -21.21 10.11
CA ARG A 70 11.30 -20.74 10.21
C ARG A 70 11.56 -20.29 11.63
N ASP A 71 12.61 -20.84 12.26
CA ASP A 71 13.05 -20.46 13.61
C ASP A 71 11.91 -20.47 14.66
N GLY A 72 11.00 -21.45 14.56
CA GLY A 72 9.85 -21.58 15.46
C GLY A 72 8.73 -20.58 15.22
N LYS A 73 8.78 -19.79 14.14
CA LYS A 73 7.75 -18.84 13.72
C LYS A 73 7.17 -19.18 12.36
N ILE A 74 5.94 -18.76 12.14
CA ILE A 74 5.32 -18.81 10.81
C ILE A 74 5.82 -17.64 9.98
N ALA A 75 6.55 -17.94 8.91
CA ALA A 75 6.95 -16.98 7.89
C ALA A 75 6.04 -17.14 6.67
N VAL A 76 5.51 -16.03 6.18
CA VAL A 76 4.73 -16.00 4.93
C VAL A 76 5.65 -15.67 3.77
N VAL A 77 5.72 -16.58 2.79
CA VAL A 77 6.74 -16.57 1.73
C VAL A 77 6.07 -16.64 0.36
N GLU A 78 6.46 -15.74 -0.54
CA GLU A 78 6.02 -15.82 -1.95
C GLU A 78 6.57 -17.11 -2.58
N PHE A 79 5.80 -17.75 -3.46
CA PHE A 79 6.25 -18.97 -4.15
C PHE A 79 7.65 -18.85 -4.74
N ARG A 80 7.96 -17.73 -5.42
CA ARG A 80 9.28 -17.48 -6.03
C ARG A 80 10.46 -17.46 -5.04
N ASN A 81 10.18 -17.23 -3.77
CA ASN A 81 11.17 -17.12 -2.70
C ASN A 81 11.26 -18.40 -1.85
N LEU A 82 10.37 -19.37 -2.09
CA LEU A 82 10.36 -20.66 -1.41
C LEU A 82 11.57 -21.50 -1.85
N LYS A 83 12.26 -22.11 -0.87
CA LYS A 83 13.43 -22.96 -1.09
C LYS A 83 13.10 -24.44 -0.95
N GLU A 84 13.77 -25.29 -1.72
CA GLU A 84 13.66 -26.73 -1.62
C GLU A 84 13.88 -27.20 -0.17
N GLY A 85 13.04 -28.11 0.30
CA GLY A 85 13.11 -28.69 1.64
C GLY A 85 12.49 -27.85 2.76
N GLU A 86 12.04 -26.62 2.49
CA GLU A 86 11.38 -25.81 3.52
C GLU A 86 10.08 -26.46 4.01
N PRO A 87 9.79 -26.45 5.32
CA PRO A 87 8.58 -27.04 5.88
C PRO A 87 7.37 -26.14 5.60
N VAL A 88 6.63 -26.45 4.53
CA VAL A 88 5.43 -25.72 4.11
C VAL A 88 4.20 -26.31 4.79
N VAL A 89 3.35 -25.46 5.34
CA VAL A 89 2.04 -25.86 5.90
C VAL A 89 1.16 -26.42 4.79
N VAL A 90 0.56 -27.58 5.02
CA VAL A 90 -0.49 -28.17 4.17
C VAL A 90 -1.81 -28.24 4.92
N GLY A 91 -2.90 -28.05 4.17
CA GLY A 91 -4.26 -27.93 4.67
C GLY A 91 -5.08 -27.03 3.76
N ARG A 92 -6.40 -27.24 3.73
CA ARG A 92 -7.36 -26.48 2.93
C ARG A 92 -8.53 -25.94 3.74
N THR A 93 -8.69 -26.36 4.99
CA THR A 93 -9.70 -25.81 5.90
C THR A 93 -9.11 -24.74 6.80
N GLU A 94 -9.93 -23.74 7.10
CA GLU A 94 -9.52 -22.48 7.76
C GLU A 94 -10.24 -22.30 9.11
N ASP A 95 -10.90 -23.34 9.60
CA ASP A 95 -11.79 -23.37 10.76
C ASP A 95 -11.18 -24.06 11.99
N ALA A 96 -9.85 -24.15 12.03
CA ALA A 96 -9.02 -24.89 12.99
C ALA A 96 -9.01 -26.42 12.84
N SER A 97 -9.85 -27.03 12.00
CA SER A 97 -9.92 -28.51 11.90
C SER A 97 -8.63 -29.17 11.39
N GLU A 98 -7.81 -28.46 10.61
CA GLU A 98 -6.48 -28.89 10.16
C GLU A 98 -5.34 -28.14 10.89
N GLY A 99 -5.64 -27.49 12.01
CA GLY A 99 -4.68 -26.65 12.75
C GLY A 99 -4.46 -25.26 12.13
N ILE A 100 -5.22 -24.89 11.10
CA ILE A 100 -5.17 -23.57 10.43
C ILE A 100 -6.45 -22.81 10.76
N TYR A 101 -6.31 -21.57 11.22
CA TYR A 101 -7.46 -20.73 11.56
C TYR A 101 -7.32 -19.32 11.02
N ILE A 102 -8.27 -18.91 10.16
CA ILE A 102 -8.36 -17.53 9.66
C ILE A 102 -9.33 -16.74 10.53
N TYR A 103 -8.89 -15.57 10.98
CA TYR A 103 -9.65 -14.75 11.91
C TYR A 103 -9.88 -13.33 11.40
N ALA A 104 -11.00 -13.14 10.70
CA ALA A 104 -11.35 -11.87 10.06
C ALA A 104 -12.00 -10.84 11.00
N ASP A 105 -12.66 -11.30 12.06
CA ASP A 105 -13.56 -10.47 12.89
C ASP A 105 -12.84 -9.83 14.10
N GLY A 106 -11.50 -9.93 14.20
CA GLY A 106 -10.75 -9.55 15.40
C GLY A 106 -10.74 -8.07 15.78
N PHE A 107 -11.26 -7.20 14.91
CA PHE A 107 -11.40 -5.76 15.18
C PHE A 107 -12.87 -5.30 15.17
N GLU A 108 -13.83 -6.21 15.03
CA GLU A 108 -15.25 -5.86 15.02
C GLU A 108 -15.77 -5.70 16.44
N THR A 109 -16.49 -4.60 16.70
CA THR A 109 -17.09 -4.33 18.02
C THR A 109 -18.56 -4.69 18.11
N GLU A 110 -19.30 -4.83 16.99
CA GLU A 110 -20.70 -5.28 16.93
C GLU A 110 -21.15 -5.46 15.46
N LYS A 111 -21.73 -6.61 15.10
CA LYS A 111 -22.39 -6.79 13.79
C LYS A 111 -23.80 -6.19 13.85
N GLY A 112 -23.98 -5.02 13.25
CA GLY A 112 -25.32 -4.42 13.11
C GLY A 112 -26.27 -5.29 12.29
N GLU A 113 -27.56 -5.23 12.58
CA GLU A 113 -28.59 -5.95 11.83
C GLU A 113 -28.59 -5.50 10.35
N GLN A 114 -28.39 -6.44 9.42
CA GLN A 114 -28.53 -6.17 8.00
C GLN A 114 -30.03 -6.21 7.62
N GLU A 115 -30.58 -5.07 7.20
CA GLU A 115 -31.97 -5.01 6.71
C GLU A 115 -32.14 -5.72 5.35
N THR A 116 -33.24 -6.46 5.20
CA THR A 116 -33.58 -7.23 3.98
C THR A 116 -33.69 -6.38 2.70
N PHE A 117 -34.02 -5.09 2.82
CA PHE A 117 -34.09 -4.16 1.68
C PHE A 117 -33.50 -2.81 2.05
N SER A 118 -32.50 -2.35 1.29
CA SER A 118 -31.81 -1.09 1.55
C SER A 118 -31.12 -0.54 0.29
N PHE A 119 -31.06 0.78 0.17
CA PHE A 119 -30.39 1.47 -0.93
C PHE A 119 -28.94 1.82 -0.57
N ARG A 120 -28.08 2.04 -1.59
CA ARG A 120 -26.69 2.52 -1.43
C ARG A 120 -25.79 1.60 -0.58
N GLN A 121 -25.97 0.28 -0.75
CA GLN A 121 -25.12 -0.77 -0.15
C GLN A 121 -23.68 -0.79 -0.69
N GLY A 122 -23.41 -0.12 -1.82
CA GLY A 122 -22.09 0.02 -2.42
C GLY A 122 -21.60 1.47 -2.44
N ARG A 123 -20.29 1.67 -2.63
CA ARG A 123 -19.69 2.99 -2.84
C ARG A 123 -19.68 3.35 -4.32
N SER A 124 -20.10 4.56 -4.65
CA SER A 124 -20.15 5.12 -6.00
C SER A 124 -19.83 6.61 -5.99
N ARG A 125 -19.88 7.26 -7.15
CA ARG A 125 -19.85 8.73 -7.27
C ARG A 125 -20.95 9.45 -6.47
N GLU A 126 -22.03 8.75 -6.11
CA GLU A 126 -23.15 9.32 -5.34
C GLU A 126 -22.97 9.16 -3.83
N THR A 127 -21.93 8.46 -3.37
CA THR A 127 -21.63 8.29 -1.95
C THR A 127 -21.14 9.62 -1.35
N ALA A 128 -21.65 9.97 -0.16
CA ALA A 128 -21.16 11.13 0.57
C ALA A 128 -19.91 10.74 1.37
N TYR A 129 -18.83 11.50 1.20
CA TYR A 129 -17.52 11.19 1.78
C TYR A 129 -17.09 12.10 2.93
N SER A 130 -17.94 13.03 3.39
CA SER A 130 -17.56 14.01 4.43
C SER A 130 -17.04 13.33 5.71
N MET A 131 -17.73 12.28 6.17
CA MET A 131 -17.26 11.50 7.34
C MET A 131 -16.00 10.69 7.03
N ASP A 132 -15.80 10.21 5.80
CA ASP A 132 -14.56 9.54 5.41
C ASP A 132 -13.37 10.50 5.50
N TYR A 133 -13.54 11.75 5.04
CA TYR A 133 -12.54 12.79 5.18
C TYR A 133 -12.23 13.10 6.65
N ASP A 134 -13.25 13.35 7.48
CA ASP A 134 -13.05 13.60 8.91
C ASP A 134 -12.30 12.44 9.59
N SER A 135 -12.67 11.20 9.26
CA SER A 135 -12.00 9.99 9.74
C SER A 135 -10.55 9.90 9.28
N ILE A 136 -10.26 10.22 8.01
CA ILE A 136 -8.90 10.26 7.47
C ILE A 136 -8.09 11.32 8.20
N TYR A 137 -8.65 12.51 8.47
CA TYR A 137 -7.90 13.58 9.15
C TYR A 137 -7.53 13.18 10.57
N GLU A 138 -8.50 12.63 11.32
CA GLU A 138 -8.27 12.12 12.67
C GLU A 138 -7.25 10.96 12.68
N LEU A 139 -7.37 10.01 11.75
CA LEU A 139 -6.42 8.90 11.57
C LEU A 139 -5.01 9.41 11.26
N LEU A 140 -4.85 10.29 10.26
CA LEU A 140 -3.54 10.77 9.83
C LEU A 140 -2.83 11.57 10.92
N ARG A 141 -3.56 12.36 11.72
CA ARG A 141 -3.00 13.03 12.90
C ARG A 141 -2.47 12.03 13.93
N HIS A 142 -3.15 10.91 14.16
CA HIS A 142 -2.65 9.86 15.03
C HIS A 142 -1.45 9.12 14.44
N GLU A 143 -1.56 8.71 13.18
CA GLU A 143 -0.56 7.90 12.46
C GLU A 143 0.74 8.64 12.19
N LYS A 144 0.70 9.98 12.14
CA LYS A 144 1.90 10.81 12.09
C LYS A 144 2.88 10.50 13.22
N ASP A 145 2.37 10.28 14.43
CA ASP A 145 3.19 10.08 15.63
C ASP A 145 3.27 8.60 16.06
N HIS A 146 2.29 7.78 15.69
CA HIS A 146 2.12 6.41 16.20
C HIS A 146 2.10 5.32 15.11
N GLY A 147 2.33 5.70 13.86
CA GLY A 147 2.18 4.81 12.71
C GLY A 147 3.15 5.12 11.58
N ARG A 148 2.83 4.59 10.40
CA ARG A 148 3.55 4.77 9.14
C ARG A 148 2.53 4.88 8.02
N ILE A 149 2.46 6.08 7.46
CA ILE A 149 1.57 6.47 6.36
C ILE A 149 2.33 6.32 5.04
N LEU A 150 1.97 5.30 4.27
CA LEU A 150 2.51 5.01 2.95
C LEU A 150 1.55 5.50 1.87
N TRP A 151 2.07 6.25 0.91
CA TRP A 151 1.29 6.75 -0.22
C TRP A 151 1.64 5.99 -1.49
N VAL A 152 0.65 5.68 -2.31
CA VAL A 152 0.85 5.13 -3.66
C VAL A 152 0.24 6.09 -4.65
N MET A 153 1.04 6.57 -5.61
CA MET A 153 0.62 7.69 -6.44
C MET A 153 0.93 7.48 -7.93
N GLY A 154 -0.04 7.84 -8.77
CA GLY A 154 0.17 8.03 -10.19
C GLY A 154 0.38 9.50 -10.57
N PRO A 155 0.75 9.76 -11.83
CA PRO A 155 1.24 11.08 -12.27
C PRO A 155 0.19 12.20 -12.25
N ALA A 156 -1.11 11.88 -12.13
CA ALA A 156 -2.19 12.88 -12.16
C ALA A 156 -2.05 13.96 -11.07
N CYS A 157 -1.43 13.64 -9.92
CA CYS A 157 -1.15 14.60 -8.86
C CYS A 157 -0.02 15.57 -9.21
N ALA A 158 0.89 15.22 -10.12
CA ALA A 158 1.98 16.10 -10.57
C ALA A 158 1.57 17.04 -11.71
N PHE A 159 0.42 16.80 -12.33
CA PHE A 159 -0.09 17.59 -13.47
C PHE A 159 -0.80 18.88 -13.06
N ASP A 160 -1.08 19.04 -11.78
CA ASP A 160 -1.78 20.19 -11.22
C ASP A 160 -0.95 20.87 -10.15
N HIS A 161 -0.91 22.20 -10.19
CA HIS A 161 -0.14 23.03 -9.26
C HIS A 161 -0.58 22.82 -7.80
N ASP A 162 -1.88 22.89 -7.51
CA ASP A 162 -2.39 22.90 -6.15
C ASP A 162 -2.33 21.51 -5.51
N ALA A 163 -2.58 20.46 -6.28
CA ALA A 163 -2.40 19.08 -5.84
C ALA A 163 -0.94 18.78 -5.51
N ARG A 164 -0.01 19.25 -6.35
CA ARG A 164 1.43 19.09 -6.16
C ARG A 164 1.93 19.84 -4.93
N ASP A 165 1.53 21.11 -4.76
CA ASP A 165 1.83 21.89 -3.55
C ASP A 165 1.21 21.25 -2.30
N ALA A 166 -0.02 20.73 -2.41
CA ALA A 166 -0.69 20.11 -1.28
C ALA A 166 0.03 18.85 -0.80
N PHE A 167 0.45 17.98 -1.71
CA PHE A 167 1.21 16.80 -1.33
C PHE A 167 2.60 17.17 -0.79
N ALA A 168 3.28 18.14 -1.41
CA ALA A 168 4.55 18.67 -0.89
C ALA A 168 4.39 19.18 0.56
N ALA A 169 3.30 19.88 0.87
CA ALA A 169 2.99 20.32 2.23
C ALA A 169 2.75 19.14 3.20
N LEU A 170 2.10 18.07 2.75
CA LEU A 170 1.93 16.86 3.57
C LEU A 170 3.26 16.18 3.89
N VAL A 171 4.20 16.15 2.93
CA VAL A 171 5.58 15.67 3.16
C VAL A 171 6.26 16.51 4.24
N ARG A 172 6.29 17.84 4.08
CA ARG A 172 6.85 18.77 5.08
C ARG A 172 6.19 18.63 6.45
N GLY A 173 4.89 18.35 6.46
CA GLY A 173 4.07 18.17 7.66
C GLY A 173 4.27 16.86 8.42
N GLY A 174 5.04 15.91 7.87
CA GLY A 174 5.27 14.58 8.45
C GLY A 174 4.14 13.58 8.20
N TYR A 175 3.24 13.84 7.25
CA TYR A 175 2.11 12.96 6.92
C TYR A 175 2.43 11.95 5.81
N VAL A 176 3.68 11.90 5.36
CA VAL A 176 4.18 10.98 4.33
C VAL A 176 5.43 10.29 4.87
N HIS A 177 5.33 9.00 5.16
CA HIS A 177 6.44 8.18 5.66
C HIS A 177 7.10 7.34 4.57
N GLY A 178 6.45 7.22 3.41
CA GLY A 178 7.00 6.63 2.22
C GLY A 178 6.09 6.87 1.01
N LEU A 179 6.66 6.76 -0.18
CA LEU A 179 5.96 6.94 -1.46
C LEU A 179 6.27 5.79 -2.42
N LEU A 180 5.24 5.13 -2.94
CA LEU A 180 5.35 4.17 -4.03
C LEU A 180 4.80 4.79 -5.31
N ALA A 181 5.60 4.78 -6.36
CA ALA A 181 5.20 5.34 -7.65
C ALA A 181 5.94 4.65 -8.80
N GLY A 182 5.79 5.19 -10.00
CA GLY A 182 6.60 4.82 -11.16
C GLY A 182 7.31 6.03 -11.76
N ASN A 183 8.09 5.78 -12.82
CA ASN A 183 8.88 6.78 -13.53
C ASN A 183 8.09 8.05 -13.90
N ALA A 184 6.84 7.87 -14.35
CA ALA A 184 5.98 8.97 -14.81
C ALA A 184 5.69 10.00 -13.71
N LEU A 185 5.35 9.59 -12.48
CA LEU A 185 5.08 10.54 -11.39
C LEU A 185 6.32 11.39 -11.13
N ALA A 186 7.46 10.73 -10.90
CA ALA A 186 8.69 11.42 -10.54
C ALA A 186 9.18 12.33 -11.68
N THR A 187 9.12 11.86 -12.92
CA THR A 187 9.52 12.65 -14.08
C THR A 187 8.70 13.92 -14.21
N HIS A 188 7.36 13.83 -14.15
CA HIS A 188 6.51 15.00 -14.34
C HIS A 188 6.50 15.93 -13.13
N ASP A 189 6.73 15.40 -11.92
CA ASP A 189 6.94 16.25 -10.74
C ASP A 189 8.24 17.06 -10.83
N LEU A 190 9.32 16.45 -11.32
CA LEU A 190 10.59 17.14 -11.56
C LEU A 190 10.49 18.11 -12.75
N GLU A 191 9.77 17.75 -13.81
CA GLU A 191 9.50 18.63 -14.95
C GLU A 191 8.74 19.88 -14.49
N ALA A 192 7.75 19.72 -13.62
CA ALA A 192 6.99 20.81 -13.03
C ALA A 192 7.91 21.73 -12.21
N GLY A 193 8.80 21.19 -11.38
CA GLY A 193 9.72 21.99 -10.57
C GLY A 193 10.87 22.62 -11.36
N TYR A 194 11.18 22.11 -12.56
CA TYR A 194 12.27 22.57 -13.42
C TYR A 194 11.81 23.54 -14.51
N LEU A 195 10.73 23.22 -15.21
CA LEU A 195 10.21 23.90 -16.40
C LEU A 195 8.79 24.44 -16.23
N ARG A 196 8.15 24.19 -15.07
CA ARG A 196 6.75 24.55 -14.77
C ARG A 196 5.71 23.91 -15.70
N THR A 197 6.09 22.80 -16.33
CA THR A 197 5.18 22.02 -17.17
C THR A 197 5.09 20.57 -16.72
N ALA A 198 4.02 19.92 -17.14
CA ALA A 198 3.93 18.47 -17.20
C ALA A 198 3.48 18.06 -18.60
N LEU A 199 4.24 17.18 -19.27
CA LEU A 199 4.05 16.86 -20.70
C LEU A 199 4.00 18.12 -21.57
N GLY A 200 4.78 19.14 -21.21
CA GLY A 200 4.86 20.38 -21.98
C GLY A 200 3.69 21.34 -21.82
N GLN A 201 2.74 21.06 -20.93
CA GLN A 201 1.64 21.95 -20.59
C GLN A 201 1.92 22.62 -19.25
N ASP A 202 1.75 23.94 -19.16
CA ASP A 202 1.91 24.68 -17.91
C ASP A 202 0.93 24.16 -16.86
N ILE A 203 1.45 23.76 -15.69
CA ILE A 203 0.69 23.03 -14.66
C ILE A 203 -0.40 23.87 -13.97
N TYR A 204 -0.41 25.18 -14.18
CA TYR A 204 -1.42 26.08 -13.61
C TYR A 204 -2.41 26.56 -14.67
N THR A 205 -1.89 27.15 -15.75
CA THR A 205 -2.72 27.75 -16.82
C THR A 205 -3.22 26.74 -17.84
N GLN A 206 -2.68 25.53 -17.84
CA GLN A 206 -3.02 24.47 -18.79
C GLN A 206 -2.73 24.87 -20.26
N LYS A 207 -1.85 25.83 -20.50
CA LYS A 207 -1.41 26.21 -21.85
C LYS A 207 -0.25 25.35 -22.30
N SER A 208 -0.32 24.79 -23.50
CA SER A 208 0.80 24.06 -24.10
C SER A 208 1.94 25.02 -24.46
N MET A 209 3.16 24.63 -24.13
CA MET A 209 4.37 25.38 -24.42
C MET A 209 4.94 24.97 -25.79
N PRO A 210 5.55 25.90 -26.56
CA PRO A 210 6.29 25.54 -27.77
C PRO A 210 7.34 24.48 -27.48
N ASN A 211 7.39 23.42 -28.30
CA ASN A 211 8.28 22.25 -28.09
C ASN A 211 8.09 21.52 -26.75
N GLY A 212 6.94 21.71 -26.08
CA GLY A 212 6.68 21.14 -24.76
C GLY A 212 6.80 19.61 -24.67
N HIS A 213 6.61 18.88 -25.78
CA HIS A 213 6.80 17.43 -25.82
C HIS A 213 8.24 17.00 -25.47
N TYR A 214 9.24 17.87 -25.61
CA TYR A 214 10.61 17.58 -25.17
C TYR A 214 10.81 17.77 -23.66
N HIS A 215 9.97 18.53 -22.95
CA HIS A 215 10.25 18.96 -21.58
C HIS A 215 10.49 17.80 -20.60
N HIS A 216 9.66 16.76 -20.65
CA HIS A 216 9.84 15.56 -19.81
C HIS A 216 11.12 14.79 -20.18
N ILE A 217 11.44 14.66 -21.47
CA ILE A 217 12.66 14.01 -21.97
C ILE A 217 13.92 14.80 -21.57
N ASP A 218 13.89 16.11 -21.71
CA ASP A 218 14.98 17.00 -21.30
C ASP A 218 15.19 16.95 -19.79
N THR A 219 14.11 16.86 -19.02
CA THR A 219 14.15 16.68 -17.56
C THR A 219 14.82 15.35 -17.21
N ILE A 220 14.38 14.23 -17.80
CA ILE A 220 15.01 12.92 -17.62
C ILE A 220 16.50 13.00 -17.95
N ASN A 221 16.86 13.55 -19.11
CA ASN A 221 18.24 13.63 -19.54
C ASN A 221 19.08 14.49 -18.58
N ALA A 222 18.53 15.59 -18.07
CA ALA A 222 19.20 16.44 -17.10
C ALA A 222 19.40 15.75 -15.75
N VAL A 223 18.44 14.94 -15.28
CA VAL A 223 18.59 14.12 -14.07
C VAL A 223 19.66 13.06 -14.27
N ARG A 224 19.64 12.35 -15.41
CA ARG A 224 20.65 11.34 -15.74
C ARG A 224 22.05 11.95 -15.83
N LEU A 225 22.19 13.14 -16.41
CA LEU A 225 23.45 13.88 -16.45
C LEU A 225 23.94 14.28 -15.05
N ALA A 226 23.03 14.60 -14.13
CA ALA A 226 23.37 14.87 -12.73
C ALA A 226 23.73 13.60 -11.94
N GLY A 227 23.41 12.41 -12.46
CA GLY A 227 23.71 11.10 -11.86
C GLY A 227 22.63 10.57 -10.91
N SER A 228 21.79 11.44 -10.36
CA SER A 228 20.63 11.07 -9.54
C SER A 228 19.61 12.20 -9.44
N THR A 229 18.39 11.85 -9.07
CA THR A 229 17.30 12.78 -8.76
C THR A 229 17.71 13.73 -7.62
N ALA A 230 18.34 13.20 -6.56
CA ALA A 230 18.83 14.02 -5.46
C ALA A 230 19.91 15.03 -5.92
N ALA A 231 20.88 14.60 -6.74
CA ALA A 231 21.91 15.50 -7.27
C ALA A 231 21.29 16.59 -8.17
N PHE A 232 20.29 16.25 -8.98
CA PHE A 232 19.58 17.21 -9.80
C PHE A 232 18.82 18.24 -8.97
N ILE A 233 18.13 17.82 -7.90
CA ILE A 233 17.47 18.72 -6.94
C ILE A 233 18.50 19.64 -6.26
N HIS A 234 19.58 19.08 -5.73
CA HIS A 234 20.63 19.85 -5.03
C HIS A 234 21.42 20.78 -5.96
N SER A 235 21.36 20.60 -7.28
CA SER A 235 21.90 21.57 -8.25
C SER A 235 21.16 22.92 -8.23
N GLY A 236 19.99 22.98 -7.59
CA GLY A 236 19.15 24.17 -7.49
C GLY A 236 18.29 24.42 -8.73
N LYS A 237 18.22 23.51 -9.69
CA LYS A 237 17.36 23.62 -10.88
C LYS A 237 15.88 23.33 -10.59
N VAL A 238 15.60 22.44 -9.65
CA VAL A 238 14.26 22.13 -9.15
C VAL A 238 14.04 22.91 -7.85
N LYS A 239 12.89 23.59 -7.71
CA LYS A 239 12.64 24.49 -6.58
C LYS A 239 11.63 23.99 -5.55
N ASP A 240 10.80 23.05 -5.95
CA ASP A 240 9.66 22.55 -5.17
C ASP A 240 9.20 21.21 -5.76
N GLY A 241 8.20 20.56 -5.14
CA GLY A 241 7.56 19.36 -5.65
C GLY A 241 7.48 18.19 -4.70
N ILE A 242 6.81 17.14 -5.14
CA ILE A 242 6.62 15.90 -4.38
C ILE A 242 7.96 15.23 -4.11
N ILE A 243 8.72 14.94 -5.16
CA ILE A 243 10.03 14.28 -5.07
C ILE A 243 11.07 15.22 -4.44
N TYR A 244 10.98 16.51 -4.74
CA TYR A 244 11.81 17.54 -4.09
C TYR A 244 11.68 17.48 -2.57
N GLU A 245 10.45 17.50 -2.04
CA GLU A 245 10.24 17.42 -0.59
C GLU A 245 10.61 16.05 -0.03
N CYS A 246 10.35 14.95 -0.76
CA CYS A 246 10.76 13.63 -0.31
C CYS A 246 12.29 13.53 -0.12
N VAL A 247 13.08 14.10 -1.05
CA VAL A 247 14.54 14.15 -0.93
C VAL A 247 14.96 15.01 0.25
N ASN A 248 14.44 16.24 0.38
CA ASN A 248 14.85 17.17 1.43
C ASN A 248 14.43 16.73 2.85
N HIS A 249 13.35 15.96 2.96
CA HIS A 249 12.85 15.43 4.24
C HIS A 249 13.24 13.97 4.49
N ASN A 250 14.08 13.37 3.64
CA ASN A 250 14.52 11.97 3.74
C ASN A 250 13.34 10.98 3.79
N VAL A 251 12.25 11.27 3.06
CA VAL A 251 11.13 10.35 2.91
C VAL A 251 11.51 9.32 1.82
N PRO A 252 11.55 8.02 2.15
CA PRO A 252 11.89 7.00 1.18
C PRO A 252 10.82 6.91 0.09
N PHE A 253 11.26 6.79 -1.16
CA PHE A 253 10.36 6.53 -2.27
C PHE A 253 10.89 5.39 -3.15
N VAL A 254 9.97 4.61 -3.71
CA VAL A 254 10.26 3.49 -4.62
C VAL A 254 9.61 3.79 -5.95
N LEU A 255 10.42 3.83 -7.02
CA LEU A 255 9.95 4.02 -8.39
C LEU A 255 10.06 2.70 -9.14
N VAL A 256 8.93 2.03 -9.38
CA VAL A 256 8.92 0.77 -10.15
C VAL A 256 8.70 1.06 -11.62
N GLY A 257 9.53 0.43 -12.45
CA GLY A 257 9.50 0.60 -13.90
C GLY A 257 8.25 -0.01 -14.54
N SER A 258 7.90 0.52 -15.71
CA SER A 258 6.84 0.03 -16.57
C SER A 258 7.32 -0.03 -18.01
N VAL A 259 6.69 -0.88 -18.82
CA VAL A 259 6.99 -1.05 -20.25
C VAL A 259 6.77 0.21 -21.09
N ARG A 260 6.16 1.26 -20.51
CA ARG A 260 5.91 2.55 -21.16
C ARG A 260 6.92 3.63 -20.79
N ASP A 261 7.91 3.33 -19.96
CA ASP A 261 8.76 4.36 -19.38
C ASP A 261 9.71 4.98 -20.41
N ASP A 262 9.70 6.31 -20.49
CA ASP A 262 10.73 7.09 -21.17
C ASP A 262 11.95 7.25 -20.27
N GLY A 263 13.17 7.12 -20.81
CA GLY A 263 14.42 7.28 -20.04
C GLY A 263 15.02 5.96 -19.59
N PRO A 264 14.72 5.46 -18.36
CA PRO A 264 14.03 6.10 -17.23
C PRO A 264 14.95 6.97 -16.35
N LEU A 265 14.41 7.55 -15.27
CA LEU A 265 15.21 8.16 -14.20
C LEU A 265 16.17 7.12 -13.56
N PRO A 266 17.35 7.54 -13.06
CA PRO A 266 18.36 6.62 -12.53
C PRO A 266 17.87 5.68 -11.42
N GLU A 267 16.99 6.15 -10.54
CA GLU A 267 16.49 5.40 -9.39
C GLU A 267 15.35 4.41 -9.70
N VAL A 268 14.91 4.31 -10.96
CA VAL A 268 13.80 3.43 -11.33
C VAL A 268 14.25 1.97 -11.33
N TYR A 269 13.52 1.12 -10.60
CA TYR A 269 13.67 -0.33 -10.64
C TYR A 269 13.11 -0.88 -11.95
N GLY A 270 14.00 -1.11 -12.93
CA GLY A 270 13.63 -1.73 -14.20
C GLY A 270 13.26 -3.22 -14.07
N ASN A 271 13.77 -3.91 -13.04
CA ASN A 271 13.38 -5.28 -12.72
C ASN A 271 12.13 -5.26 -11.81
N VAL A 272 11.04 -5.86 -12.29
CA VAL A 272 9.75 -5.86 -11.59
C VAL A 272 9.78 -6.59 -10.24
N TYR A 273 10.64 -7.61 -10.10
CA TYR A 273 10.75 -8.36 -8.84
C TYR A 273 11.53 -7.56 -7.80
N GLU A 274 12.65 -6.95 -8.19
CA GLU A 274 13.40 -6.04 -7.31
C GLU A 274 12.54 -4.83 -6.91
N GLY A 275 11.78 -4.27 -7.85
CA GLY A 275 10.84 -3.19 -7.57
C GLY A 275 9.73 -3.61 -6.60
N GLN A 276 9.17 -4.81 -6.77
CA GLN A 276 8.17 -5.34 -5.84
C GLN A 276 8.76 -5.60 -4.45
N ASP A 277 9.97 -6.14 -4.36
CA ASP A 277 10.66 -6.38 -3.08
C ASP A 277 10.95 -5.05 -2.36
N ALA A 278 11.37 -4.01 -3.11
CA ALA A 278 11.54 -2.65 -2.60
C ALA A 278 10.22 -2.04 -2.12
N MET A 279 9.13 -2.20 -2.88
CA MET A 279 7.78 -1.78 -2.44
C MET A 279 7.39 -2.51 -1.15
N ARG A 280 7.58 -3.84 -1.08
CA ARG A 280 7.24 -4.66 0.08
C ARG A 280 8.01 -4.25 1.32
N ALA A 281 9.27 -3.82 1.20
CA ALA A 281 10.06 -3.31 2.33
C ALA A 281 9.40 -2.09 3.01
N LEU A 282 8.74 -1.22 2.23
CA LEU A 282 7.95 -0.12 2.78
C LEU A 282 6.58 -0.58 3.29
N VAL A 283 5.88 -1.44 2.54
CA VAL A 283 4.54 -1.93 2.91
C VAL A 283 4.57 -2.73 4.22
N ARG A 284 5.64 -3.49 4.49
CA ARG A 284 5.81 -4.25 5.75
C ARG A 284 5.84 -3.39 7.01
N ASN A 285 6.09 -2.10 6.88
CA ASN A 285 6.09 -1.17 8.01
C ASN A 285 4.84 -0.30 8.04
N ALA A 286 4.02 -0.31 6.98
CA ALA A 286 2.85 0.55 6.88
C ALA A 286 1.73 0.10 7.83
N THR A 287 1.12 1.07 8.49
CA THR A 287 -0.12 0.95 9.28
C THR A 287 -1.27 1.70 8.61
N THR A 288 -0.95 2.65 7.72
CA THR A 288 -1.92 3.31 6.84
C THR A 288 -1.35 3.35 5.41
N VAL A 289 -2.14 2.91 4.43
CA VAL A 289 -1.81 2.96 3.00
C VAL A 289 -2.88 3.76 2.28
N ILE A 290 -2.49 4.82 1.56
CA ILE A 290 -3.40 5.62 0.74
C ILE A 290 -2.95 5.58 -0.70
N CYS A 291 -3.76 4.98 -1.54
CA CYS A 291 -3.50 4.83 -2.95
C CYS A 291 -4.34 5.76 -3.80
N MET A 292 -3.73 6.44 -4.76
CA MET A 292 -4.43 7.37 -5.63
C MET A 292 -3.89 7.44 -7.06
N ALA A 293 -4.80 7.53 -8.03
CA ALA A 293 -4.52 7.71 -9.46
C ALA A 293 -3.56 6.69 -10.10
N SER A 294 -3.48 5.46 -9.60
CA SER A 294 -2.64 4.42 -10.19
C SER A 294 -3.17 2.99 -10.00
N THR A 295 -4.05 2.52 -10.88
CA THR A 295 -4.59 1.14 -10.77
C THR A 295 -3.50 0.07 -10.62
N LEU A 296 -2.42 0.14 -11.41
CA LEU A 296 -1.35 -0.86 -11.40
C LEU A 296 -0.63 -0.91 -10.05
N HIS A 297 -0.12 0.23 -9.57
CA HIS A 297 0.61 0.27 -8.30
C HIS A 297 -0.31 0.04 -7.10
N THR A 298 -1.57 0.51 -7.17
CA THR A 298 -2.56 0.26 -6.13
C THR A 298 -2.83 -1.24 -5.98
N VAL A 299 -3.08 -1.95 -7.08
CA VAL A 299 -3.31 -3.41 -7.04
C VAL A 299 -2.06 -4.15 -6.55
N ALA A 300 -0.87 -3.79 -7.05
CA ALA A 300 0.38 -4.40 -6.58
C ALA A 300 0.57 -4.21 -5.07
N THR A 301 0.32 -3.00 -4.56
CA THR A 301 0.40 -2.68 -3.13
C THR A 301 -0.65 -3.42 -2.31
N GLY A 302 -1.89 -3.53 -2.83
CA GLY A 302 -2.96 -4.27 -2.18
C GLY A 302 -2.63 -5.74 -1.98
N ASN A 303 -2.08 -6.39 -2.99
CA ASN A 303 -1.58 -7.78 -2.90
C ASN A 303 -0.48 -7.95 -1.84
N MET A 304 0.18 -6.87 -1.42
CA MET A 304 1.22 -6.86 -0.40
C MET A 304 0.72 -6.34 0.95
N THR A 305 -0.55 -5.94 1.09
CA THR A 305 -1.05 -5.28 2.30
C THR A 305 -2.01 -6.19 3.06
N PRO A 306 -1.62 -6.73 4.24
CA PRO A 306 -2.54 -7.44 5.13
C PRO A 306 -3.53 -6.47 5.79
N SER A 307 -4.61 -6.99 6.37
CA SER A 307 -5.59 -6.19 7.14
C SER A 307 -5.09 -5.78 8.53
N TYR A 308 -3.94 -6.29 8.96
CA TYR A 308 -3.39 -6.08 10.29
C TYR A 308 -1.86 -5.96 10.28
N ARG A 309 -1.31 -5.45 11.39
CA ARG A 309 0.11 -5.38 11.66
C ARG A 309 0.38 -5.68 13.13
N VAL A 310 1.47 -6.39 13.41
CA VAL A 310 2.04 -6.45 14.76
C VAL A 310 3.00 -5.29 14.94
N VAL A 311 2.69 -4.36 15.84
CA VAL A 311 3.56 -3.23 16.19
C VAL A 311 3.81 -3.26 17.69
N ASN A 312 5.08 -3.35 18.09
CA ASN A 312 5.48 -3.46 19.50
C ASN A 312 4.76 -4.60 20.25
N GLY A 313 4.55 -5.73 19.59
CA GLY A 313 3.85 -6.90 20.15
C GLY A 313 2.31 -6.79 20.17
N VAL A 314 1.74 -5.68 19.71
CA VAL A 314 0.29 -5.46 19.66
C VAL A 314 -0.20 -5.61 18.22
N VAL A 315 -1.24 -6.43 18.03
CA VAL A 315 -1.95 -6.55 16.77
C VAL A 315 -2.85 -5.32 16.61
N ARG A 316 -2.72 -4.60 15.49
CA ARG A 316 -3.53 -3.43 15.14
C ARG A 316 -4.03 -3.52 13.71
N PRO A 317 -5.12 -2.82 13.34
CA PRO A 317 -5.58 -2.82 11.95
C PRO A 317 -4.60 -2.04 11.07
N VAL A 318 -4.53 -2.44 9.79
CA VAL A 318 -3.94 -1.64 8.72
C VAL A 318 -5.07 -0.93 7.99
N TYR A 319 -5.00 0.40 7.95
CA TYR A 319 -5.97 1.20 7.20
C TYR A 319 -5.55 1.27 5.73
N PHE A 320 -6.45 0.89 4.84
CA PHE A 320 -6.16 0.87 3.41
C PHE A 320 -7.20 1.67 2.63
N TYR A 321 -6.78 2.72 1.93
CA TYR A 321 -7.64 3.59 1.13
C TYR A 321 -7.28 3.53 -0.35
N SER A 322 -8.30 3.53 -1.20
CA SER A 322 -8.15 3.68 -2.65
C SER A 322 -9.00 4.84 -3.14
N VAL A 323 -8.36 5.84 -3.74
CA VAL A 323 -8.97 7.07 -4.23
C VAL A 323 -8.76 7.20 -5.73
N ASP A 324 -9.84 7.17 -6.49
CA ASP A 324 -9.77 7.36 -7.94
C ASP A 324 -11.09 7.94 -8.46
N ILE A 325 -11.04 8.67 -9.56
CA ILE A 325 -12.25 9.17 -10.22
C ILE A 325 -13.02 8.02 -10.92
N SER A 326 -12.30 6.95 -11.26
CA SER A 326 -12.85 5.77 -11.91
C SER A 326 -13.36 4.77 -10.89
N GLU A 327 -14.67 4.54 -10.91
CA GLU A 327 -15.29 3.45 -10.13
C GLU A 327 -14.68 2.08 -10.48
N PHE A 328 -14.27 1.89 -11.74
CA PHE A 328 -13.58 0.68 -12.16
C PHE A 328 -12.25 0.50 -11.41
N ALA A 329 -11.44 1.56 -11.28
CA ALA A 329 -10.15 1.47 -10.62
C ALA A 329 -10.29 1.13 -9.13
N VAL A 330 -11.22 1.77 -8.41
CA VAL A 330 -11.41 1.50 -6.98
C VAL A 330 -12.06 0.14 -6.70
N ASN A 331 -12.95 -0.33 -7.58
CA ASN A 331 -13.60 -1.64 -7.40
C ASN A 331 -12.65 -2.81 -7.68
N LYS A 332 -11.66 -2.63 -8.56
CA LYS A 332 -10.67 -3.67 -8.90
C LYS A 332 -9.86 -4.20 -7.72
N LEU A 333 -9.70 -3.43 -6.65
CA LEU A 333 -9.00 -3.92 -5.46
C LEU A 333 -9.83 -4.91 -4.66
N ARG A 334 -11.11 -4.62 -4.48
CA ARG A 334 -12.03 -5.53 -3.78
C ARG A 334 -12.14 -6.84 -4.55
N ASP A 335 -12.22 -6.76 -5.89
CA ASP A 335 -12.21 -7.92 -6.77
C ASP A 335 -10.94 -8.79 -6.66
N ARG A 336 -9.84 -8.24 -6.13
CA ARG A 336 -8.53 -8.92 -5.99
C ARG A 336 -8.15 -9.17 -4.53
N GLY A 337 -9.13 -9.35 -3.66
CA GLY A 337 -8.91 -9.84 -2.29
C GLY A 337 -8.48 -8.79 -1.26
N SER A 338 -8.35 -7.51 -1.63
CA SER A 338 -8.12 -6.42 -0.67
C SER A 338 -9.42 -6.00 0.02
N LEU A 339 -10.03 -6.92 0.79
CA LEU A 339 -11.38 -6.77 1.33
C LEU A 339 -11.51 -5.68 2.41
N SER A 340 -10.42 -5.28 3.04
CA SER A 340 -10.37 -4.18 4.04
C SER A 340 -10.28 -2.77 3.43
N VAL A 341 -10.19 -2.65 2.10
CA VAL A 341 -10.00 -1.35 1.44
C VAL A 341 -11.24 -0.46 1.54
N ARG A 342 -11.05 0.79 1.95
CA ARG A 342 -12.05 1.86 1.89
C ARG A 342 -11.88 2.65 0.60
N THR A 343 -12.91 2.66 -0.24
CA THR A 343 -12.86 3.32 -1.54
C THR A 343 -13.47 4.73 -1.50
N ILE A 344 -12.86 5.68 -2.20
CA ILE A 344 -13.38 7.04 -2.37
C ILE A 344 -13.37 7.36 -3.86
N VAL A 345 -14.55 7.57 -4.44
CA VAL A 345 -14.70 7.93 -5.85
C VAL A 345 -14.67 9.45 -5.99
N THR A 346 -13.51 10.02 -6.32
CA THR A 346 -13.33 11.48 -6.41
C THR A 346 -12.09 11.86 -7.24
N ASN A 347 -11.97 13.15 -7.61
CA ASN A 347 -10.73 13.65 -8.20
C ASN A 347 -9.62 13.67 -7.14
N VAL A 348 -8.50 13.04 -7.44
CA VAL A 348 -7.35 12.93 -6.53
C VAL A 348 -6.71 14.28 -6.20
N GLN A 349 -6.84 15.27 -7.09
CA GLN A 349 -6.36 16.64 -6.89
C GLN A 349 -7.15 17.32 -5.77
N ASP A 350 -8.48 17.23 -5.83
CA ASP A 350 -9.37 17.74 -4.77
C ASP A 350 -9.16 16.98 -3.46
N PHE A 351 -8.99 15.66 -3.54
CA PHE A 351 -8.74 14.82 -2.37
C PHE A 351 -7.51 15.27 -1.60
N VAL A 352 -6.35 15.39 -2.27
CA VAL A 352 -5.10 15.75 -1.59
C VAL A 352 -5.13 17.18 -1.03
N VAL A 353 -5.77 18.11 -1.73
CA VAL A 353 -5.98 19.48 -1.24
C VAL A 353 -6.85 19.51 0.01
N ASN A 354 -7.91 18.71 0.06
CA ASN A 354 -8.78 18.59 1.24
C ASN A 354 -8.06 17.90 2.39
N VAL A 355 -7.30 16.82 2.14
CA VAL A 355 -6.46 16.18 3.15
C VAL A 355 -5.47 17.17 3.75
N ARG A 356 -4.76 17.95 2.94
CA ARG A 356 -3.88 19.02 3.41
C ARG A 356 -4.61 19.98 4.34
N LYS A 357 -5.75 20.55 3.92
CA LYS A 357 -6.56 21.47 4.74
C LYS A 357 -7.06 20.84 6.03
N GLY A 358 -7.30 19.54 6.02
CA GLY A 358 -7.78 18.81 7.18
C GLY A 358 -6.68 18.58 8.22
N VAL A 359 -5.43 18.38 7.83
CA VAL A 359 -4.36 17.93 8.74
C VAL A 359 -3.27 18.98 9.02
N LEU A 360 -3.21 20.06 8.25
CA LEU A 360 -2.29 21.20 8.40
C LEU A 360 -3.11 22.48 8.58
#